data_AF-A0AAE1KSI7-F1
#
_entry.id   AF-A0AAE1KSI7-F1
#
_cell.length_a   1.000
_cell.length_b   1.000
_cell.length_c   1.000
_cell.angle_alpha   90.00
_cell.angle_beta   90.00
_cell.angle_gamma   90.00
#
_symmetry.space_group_name_H-M   'P 1'
#
loop_
_entity.id
_entity.type
_entity.pdbx_description
1 polymer ?
#
loop_
_entity_poly.entity_id
_entity_poly.type
_entity_poly.pdbx_seq_one_letter_code
_entity_poly.pdbx_strand_id
1 'polypeptide(L)'
;MDNSTAFRSHQFAEACREWNITRRFRAAYRPSGNGIAERMHRTIKSMAARSGKSPLKMVFWYNLAAREGVNGETAPAKVLHKYSWRHPALKREREQNVIHSRFSVGDPVVVKPADRRCMTGWADGKVTGITSENTIEVDGVPRHVLDVCHLFLDGESDEKHTDEPDDVIAQEVQEVPRRSERARRPPAWLSDYEY
;
A
#
# COMPACT_ATOMS: atom_id res chain seq x y z
N MET A 1 31.19 -23.82 -16.61
CA MET A 1 31.02 -23.81 -18.08
C MET A 1 31.52 -25.13 -18.64
N ASP A 2 31.02 -25.56 -19.81
CA ASP A 2 31.59 -26.71 -20.50
C ASP A 2 32.94 -26.37 -21.14
N ASN A 3 33.66 -27.39 -21.61
CA ASN A 3 34.96 -27.24 -22.27
C ASN A 3 34.82 -26.95 -23.77
N SER A 4 33.69 -26.41 -24.22
CA SER A 4 33.51 -26.02 -25.63
C SER A 4 34.56 -24.99 -26.04
N THR A 5 34.95 -25.04 -27.31
CA THR A 5 35.93 -24.13 -27.92
C THR A 5 35.51 -22.67 -27.77
N ALA A 6 34.21 -22.37 -27.83
CA ALA A 6 33.67 -21.03 -27.64
C ALA A 6 34.09 -20.41 -26.29
N PHE A 7 33.94 -21.14 -25.18
CA PHE A 7 34.26 -20.65 -23.84
C PHE A 7 35.77 -20.65 -23.54
N ARG A 8 36.57 -21.40 -24.31
CA ARG A 8 38.03 -21.42 -24.20
C ARG A 8 38.73 -20.42 -25.13
N SER A 9 38.00 -19.76 -26.00
CA SER A 9 38.54 -18.77 -26.94
C SER A 9 39.28 -17.63 -26.23
N HIS A 10 40.25 -17.05 -26.95
CA HIS A 10 41.01 -15.89 -26.47
C HIS A 10 40.09 -14.67 -26.27
N GLN A 11 39.19 -14.40 -27.23
CA GLN A 11 38.24 -13.29 -27.17
C GLN A 11 37.36 -13.35 -25.92
N PHE A 12 36.84 -14.54 -25.57
CA PHE A 12 36.05 -14.71 -24.35
C PHE A 12 36.90 -14.57 -23.07
N ALA A 13 38.17 -14.99 -23.12
CA ALA A 13 39.12 -14.81 -22.01
C ALA A 13 39.39 -13.34 -21.71
N GLU A 14 39.56 -12.54 -22.75
CA GLU A 14 39.83 -11.11 -22.68
C GLU A 14 38.64 -10.35 -22.12
N ALA A 15 37.43 -10.60 -22.64
CA ALA A 15 36.20 -10.04 -22.11
C ALA A 15 36.00 -10.37 -20.62
N CYS A 16 36.25 -11.62 -20.22
CA CYS A 16 36.19 -12.00 -18.81
C CYS A 16 37.22 -11.27 -17.95
N ARG A 17 38.43 -11.01 -18.48
CA ARG A 17 39.49 -10.28 -17.76
C ARG A 17 39.12 -8.81 -17.57
N GLU A 18 38.61 -8.17 -18.60
CA GLU A 18 38.14 -6.78 -18.56
C GLU A 18 37.02 -6.60 -17.52
N TRP A 19 36.11 -7.56 -17.42
CA TRP A 19 34.99 -7.53 -16.48
C TRP A 19 35.33 -8.09 -15.09
N ASN A 20 36.60 -8.46 -14.85
CA ASN A 20 37.09 -9.09 -13.62
C ASN A 20 36.29 -10.36 -13.22
N ILE A 21 35.95 -11.20 -14.20
CA ILE A 21 35.20 -12.44 -14.04
C ILE A 21 36.14 -13.64 -14.12
N THR A 22 36.11 -14.50 -13.10
CA THR A 22 36.88 -15.76 -13.08
C THR A 22 36.12 -16.87 -13.82
N ARG A 23 36.75 -17.45 -14.85
CA ARG A 23 36.17 -18.57 -15.59
C ARG A 23 36.40 -19.91 -14.86
N ARG A 24 35.32 -20.64 -14.59
CA ARG A 24 35.38 -22.01 -14.05
C ARG A 24 34.81 -23.03 -15.03
N PHE A 25 35.61 -24.03 -15.34
CA PHE A 25 35.27 -25.11 -16.26
C PHE A 25 34.95 -26.39 -15.50
N ARG A 26 34.02 -27.17 -16.01
CA ARG A 26 33.76 -28.52 -15.50
C ARG A 26 34.89 -29.48 -15.87
N ALA A 27 35.00 -30.57 -15.12
CA ALA A 27 35.91 -31.66 -15.43
C ALA A 27 35.68 -32.23 -16.84
N ALA A 28 36.77 -32.66 -17.48
CA ALA A 28 36.72 -33.31 -18.79
C ALA A 28 35.83 -34.57 -18.74
N TYR A 29 35.11 -34.84 -19.83
CA TYR A 29 34.26 -36.02 -20.02
C TYR A 29 33.15 -36.25 -18.97
N ARG A 30 32.85 -35.28 -18.09
CA ARG A 30 31.82 -35.40 -17.04
C ARG A 30 30.59 -34.51 -17.28
N PRO A 31 29.51 -35.00 -17.91
CA PRO A 31 28.31 -34.21 -18.26
C PRO A 31 27.66 -33.50 -17.07
N SER A 32 27.62 -34.16 -15.92
CA SER A 32 26.90 -33.69 -14.72
C SER A 32 27.35 -32.34 -14.17
N GLY A 33 28.56 -31.84 -14.51
CA GLY A 33 29.09 -30.59 -13.97
C GLY A 33 28.27 -29.34 -14.27
N ASN A 34 27.41 -29.36 -15.30
CA ASN A 34 26.50 -28.25 -15.63
C ASN A 34 25.02 -28.62 -15.41
N GLY A 35 24.73 -29.63 -14.57
CA GLY A 35 23.40 -30.20 -14.44
C GLY A 35 22.30 -29.24 -13.97
N ILE A 36 22.64 -28.12 -13.34
CA ILE A 36 21.65 -27.07 -13.00
C ILE A 36 21.18 -26.37 -14.27
N ALA A 37 22.10 -25.85 -15.10
CA ALA A 37 21.78 -25.18 -16.35
C ALA A 37 21.07 -26.13 -17.32
N GLU A 38 21.49 -27.40 -17.41
CA GLU A 38 20.85 -28.41 -18.25
C GLU A 38 19.39 -28.68 -17.81
N ARG A 39 19.14 -28.79 -16.49
CA ARG A 39 17.78 -28.93 -15.96
C ARG A 39 16.92 -27.70 -16.25
N MET A 40 17.48 -26.49 -16.13
CA MET A 40 16.79 -25.25 -16.48
C MET A 40 16.39 -25.23 -17.96
N HIS A 41 17.33 -25.56 -18.85
CA HIS A 41 17.06 -25.65 -20.29
C HIS A 41 15.96 -26.65 -20.61
N ARG A 42 15.98 -27.83 -19.99
CA ARG A 42 14.93 -28.85 -20.16
C ARG A 42 13.56 -28.30 -19.76
N THR A 43 13.46 -27.67 -18.60
CA THR A 43 12.19 -27.08 -18.11
C THR A 43 11.67 -26.00 -19.06
N ILE A 44 12.51 -25.06 -19.48
CA ILE A 44 12.11 -23.98 -20.39
C ILE A 44 11.67 -24.53 -21.74
N LYS A 45 12.39 -25.50 -22.31
CA LYS A 45 12.01 -26.16 -23.56
C LYS A 45 10.68 -26.89 -23.43
N SER A 46 10.47 -27.63 -22.34
CA SER A 46 9.19 -28.30 -22.06
C SER A 46 8.04 -27.31 -21.87
N MET A 47 8.28 -26.14 -21.26
CA MET A 47 7.27 -25.08 -21.15
C MET A 47 6.95 -24.47 -22.52
N ALA A 48 7.95 -24.21 -23.35
CA ALA A 48 7.77 -23.65 -24.68
C ALA A 48 6.99 -24.62 -25.58
N ALA A 49 7.36 -25.90 -25.58
CA ALA A 49 6.67 -26.94 -26.34
C ALA A 49 5.19 -27.10 -25.91
N ARG A 50 4.90 -27.09 -24.60
CA ARG A 50 3.52 -27.21 -24.09
C ARG A 50 2.66 -25.98 -24.38
N SER A 51 3.25 -24.79 -24.34
CA SER A 51 2.50 -23.54 -24.46
C SER A 51 2.44 -22.96 -25.87
N GLY A 52 3.24 -23.49 -26.81
CA GLY A 52 3.38 -22.96 -28.17
C GLY A 52 3.98 -21.54 -28.22
N LYS A 53 4.63 -21.09 -27.15
CA LYS A 53 5.16 -19.72 -27.02
C LYS A 53 6.68 -19.71 -27.16
N SER A 54 7.23 -18.51 -27.40
CA SER A 54 8.68 -18.34 -27.53
C SER A 54 9.43 -18.73 -26.24
N PRO A 55 10.64 -19.30 -26.35
CA PRO A 55 11.47 -19.61 -25.18
C PRO A 55 11.72 -18.41 -24.27
N LEU A 56 11.87 -17.22 -24.85
CA LEU A 56 12.04 -15.96 -24.10
C LEU A 56 10.87 -15.71 -23.13
N LYS A 57 9.63 -15.89 -23.63
CA LYS A 57 8.43 -15.74 -22.79
C LYS A 57 8.39 -16.80 -21.70
N MET A 58 8.90 -17.99 -21.96
CA MET A 58 8.95 -19.07 -20.95
C MET A 58 10.02 -18.84 -19.89
N VAL A 59 11.17 -18.25 -20.23
CA VAL A 59 12.17 -17.83 -19.24
C VAL A 59 11.57 -16.82 -18.26
N PHE A 60 10.82 -15.86 -18.79
CA PHE A 60 10.11 -14.89 -17.97
C PHE A 60 9.16 -15.57 -16.97
N TRP A 61 8.31 -16.48 -17.43
CA TRP A 61 7.42 -17.22 -16.53
C TRP A 61 8.16 -18.14 -15.56
N TYR A 62 9.26 -18.78 -15.99
CA TYR A 62 10.07 -19.63 -15.14
C TYR A 62 10.68 -18.85 -13.95
N ASN A 63 11.11 -17.61 -14.17
CA ASN A 63 11.68 -16.79 -13.11
C ASN A 63 10.61 -16.30 -12.11
N LEU A 64 9.36 -16.19 -12.54
CA LEU A 64 8.25 -15.64 -11.77
C LEU A 64 7.44 -16.69 -11.01
N ALA A 65 7.27 -17.87 -11.61
CA ALA A 65 6.48 -18.93 -11.01
C ALA A 65 7.33 -19.77 -10.08
N ALA A 66 6.86 -19.97 -8.85
CA ALA A 66 7.37 -21.05 -8.03
C ALA A 66 7.01 -22.41 -8.66
N ARG A 67 7.81 -23.43 -8.34
CA ARG A 67 7.49 -24.80 -8.73
C ARG A 67 6.20 -25.23 -8.04
N GLU A 68 5.39 -26.02 -8.75
CA GLU A 68 4.15 -26.59 -8.20
C GLU A 68 4.42 -27.32 -6.87
N GLY A 69 3.60 -27.04 -5.86
CA GLY A 69 3.74 -27.58 -4.50
C GLY A 69 4.85 -26.94 -3.65
N VAL A 70 5.56 -25.92 -4.16
CA VAL A 70 6.61 -25.20 -3.43
C VAL A 70 6.13 -23.79 -3.09
N ASN A 71 6.60 -23.25 -1.96
CA ASN A 71 6.28 -21.90 -1.51
C ASN A 71 6.56 -20.87 -2.63
N GLY A 72 5.60 -19.97 -2.85
CA GLY A 72 5.70 -18.85 -3.79
C GLY A 72 6.93 -17.97 -3.58
N GLU A 73 7.46 -17.90 -2.36
CA GLU A 73 8.70 -17.18 -2.02
C GLU A 73 9.98 -17.79 -2.62
N THR A 74 9.93 -19.05 -3.04
CA THR A 74 11.09 -19.74 -3.63
C THR A 74 11.23 -19.47 -5.15
N ALA A 75 10.36 -18.65 -5.74
CA ALA A 75 10.49 -18.26 -7.14
C ALA A 75 11.84 -17.57 -7.39
N PRO A 76 12.56 -17.86 -8.50
CA PRO A 76 13.89 -17.31 -8.75
C PRO A 76 13.97 -15.78 -8.65
N ALA A 77 12.95 -15.07 -9.13
CA ALA A 77 12.88 -13.62 -9.06
C ALA A 77 12.78 -13.12 -7.62
N LYS A 78 12.04 -13.80 -6.74
CA LYS A 78 11.91 -13.40 -5.33
C LYS A 78 13.17 -13.69 -4.52
N VAL A 79 13.89 -14.74 -4.88
CA VAL A 79 15.20 -15.05 -4.26
C VAL A 79 16.24 -13.99 -4.61
N LEU A 80 16.20 -13.45 -5.84
CA LEU A 80 17.17 -12.46 -6.31
C LEU A 80 16.80 -11.01 -5.94
N HIS A 81 15.52 -10.65 -6.06
CA HIS A 81 15.06 -9.28 -5.85
C HIS A 81 14.46 -9.10 -4.47
N LYS A 82 14.99 -8.14 -3.70
CA LYS A 82 14.46 -7.76 -2.38
C LYS A 82 13.19 -6.92 -2.44
N TYR A 83 12.94 -6.27 -3.57
CA TYR A 83 11.80 -5.38 -3.73
C TYR A 83 10.64 -6.13 -4.39
N SER A 84 9.43 -5.84 -3.90
CA SER A 84 8.20 -6.25 -4.57
C SER A 84 8.03 -5.43 -5.83
N TRP A 85 7.79 -6.09 -6.97
CA TRP A 85 7.51 -5.43 -8.23
C TRP A 85 6.22 -5.98 -8.83
N ARG A 86 5.50 -5.10 -9.52
CA ARG A 86 4.21 -5.45 -10.11
C ARG A 86 4.42 -6.17 -11.43
N HIS A 87 3.83 -7.34 -11.55
CA HIS A 87 3.76 -8.07 -12.80
C HIS A 87 2.84 -7.35 -13.82
N PRO A 88 3.31 -7.01 -15.03
CA PRO A 88 2.51 -6.29 -16.01
C PRO A 88 1.21 -6.99 -16.43
N ALA A 89 1.19 -8.33 -16.41
CA ALA A 89 0.01 -9.09 -16.81
C ALA A 89 -0.94 -9.43 -15.63
N LEU A 90 -0.55 -9.16 -14.38
CA LEU A 90 -1.47 -9.34 -13.25
C LEU A 90 -2.26 -8.05 -13.09
N LYS A 91 -3.55 -8.10 -13.40
CA LYS A 91 -4.47 -7.01 -13.07
C LYS A 91 -4.60 -6.95 -11.55
N ARG A 92 -4.55 -5.73 -11.01
CA ARG A 92 -4.90 -5.49 -9.61
C ARG A 92 -6.37 -5.86 -9.44
N GLU A 93 -6.64 -6.85 -8.61
CA GLU A 93 -7.95 -6.94 -7.98
C GLU A 93 -8.11 -5.66 -7.17
N ARG A 94 -9.15 -4.87 -7.48
CA ARG A 94 -9.49 -3.73 -6.63
C ARG A 94 -9.90 -4.37 -5.31
N GLU A 95 -9.00 -4.37 -4.33
CA GLU A 95 -9.38 -4.48 -2.94
C GLU A 95 -10.57 -3.54 -2.76
N GLN A 96 -11.71 -4.11 -2.35
CA GLN A 96 -12.86 -3.32 -1.97
C GLN A 96 -12.41 -2.55 -0.74
N ASN A 97 -11.87 -1.35 -0.95
CA ASN A 97 -11.57 -0.45 0.14
C ASN A 97 -12.88 -0.25 0.87
N VAL A 98 -12.99 -0.79 2.09
CA VAL A 98 -14.07 -0.42 2.99
C VAL A 98 -13.89 1.08 3.22
N ILE A 99 -14.75 1.87 2.60
CA ILE A 99 -14.66 3.33 2.70
C ILE A 99 -15.13 3.68 4.11
N HIS A 100 -14.18 3.95 5.00
CA HIS A 100 -14.48 4.51 6.30
C HIS A 100 -14.71 6.01 6.13
N SER A 101 -15.94 6.47 6.34
CA SER A 101 -16.26 7.91 6.40
C SER A 101 -16.88 8.23 7.76
N ARG A 102 -16.69 9.48 8.21
CA ARG A 102 -17.33 9.99 9.43
C ARG A 102 -18.82 10.28 9.27
N PHE A 103 -19.31 10.26 8.03
CA PHE A 103 -20.70 10.55 7.67
C PHE A 103 -21.32 9.32 7.02
N SER A 104 -22.61 9.12 7.25
CA SER A 104 -23.43 8.09 6.63
C SER A 104 -24.37 8.71 5.58
N VAL A 105 -24.75 7.91 4.58
CA VAL A 105 -25.75 8.35 3.59
C VAL A 105 -27.06 8.63 4.32
N GLY A 106 -27.55 9.86 4.19
CA GLY A 106 -28.78 10.32 4.83
C GLY A 106 -28.56 11.30 5.98
N ASP A 107 -27.33 11.48 6.46
CA ASP A 107 -27.05 12.39 7.57
C ASP A 107 -27.40 13.85 7.20
N PRO A 108 -28.09 14.58 8.09
CA PRO A 108 -28.29 16.02 7.93
C PRO A 108 -26.97 16.74 8.26
N VAL A 109 -26.52 17.58 7.35
CA VAL A 109 -25.23 18.25 7.44
C VAL A 109 -25.34 19.72 7.06
N VAL A 110 -24.51 20.56 7.66
CA VAL A 110 -24.32 21.95 7.24
C VAL A 110 -23.08 22.05 6.38
N VAL A 111 -23.18 22.82 5.32
CA VAL A 111 -22.21 22.90 4.25
C VAL A 111 -21.67 24.32 4.16
N LYS A 112 -20.35 24.40 4.16
CA LYS A 112 -19.63 25.65 4.04
C LYS A 112 -19.78 26.26 2.64
N PRO A 113 -20.10 27.56 2.53
CA PRO A 113 -20.21 28.24 1.25
C PRO A 113 -18.84 28.41 0.59
N ALA A 114 -18.81 28.37 -0.75
CA ALA A 114 -17.60 28.53 -1.54
C ALA A 114 -17.07 29.98 -1.50
N ASP A 115 -17.96 30.97 -1.53
CA ASP A 115 -17.62 32.39 -1.37
C ASP A 115 -17.68 32.79 0.11
N ARG A 116 -16.51 32.81 0.76
CA ARG A 116 -16.40 33.07 2.20
C ARG A 116 -16.37 34.57 2.48
N ARG A 117 -17.49 35.11 2.93
CA ARG A 117 -17.54 36.36 3.69
C ARG A 117 -17.80 36.04 5.16
N CYS A 118 -17.27 36.88 6.07
CA CYS A 118 -17.33 36.63 7.52
C CYS A 118 -18.77 36.48 8.08
N MET A 119 -19.79 36.90 7.33
CA MET A 119 -21.19 36.87 7.73
C MET A 119 -22.03 35.85 6.94
N THR A 120 -21.42 35.09 6.01
CA THR A 120 -22.17 34.11 5.22
C THR A 120 -22.47 32.88 6.07
N GLY A 121 -23.76 32.58 6.25
CA GLY A 121 -24.22 31.36 6.91
C GLY A 121 -23.83 30.10 6.13
N TRP A 122 -23.81 28.98 6.83
CA TRP A 122 -23.63 27.67 6.21
C TRP A 122 -25.00 27.17 5.74
N ALA A 123 -25.04 26.51 4.59
CA ALA A 123 -26.29 26.01 4.03
C ALA A 123 -26.57 24.60 4.53
N ASP A 124 -27.80 24.29 4.88
CA ASP A 124 -28.20 22.92 5.21
C ASP A 124 -28.18 22.04 3.97
N GLY A 125 -27.87 20.76 4.15
CA GLY A 125 -27.84 19.76 3.09
C GLY A 125 -27.90 18.34 3.64
N LYS A 126 -28.01 17.36 2.73
CA LYS A 126 -28.09 15.95 3.10
C LYS A 126 -27.04 15.13 2.36
N VAL A 127 -26.38 14.22 3.07
CA VAL A 127 -25.39 13.32 2.45
C VAL A 127 -26.13 12.35 1.52
N THR A 128 -25.87 12.44 0.22
CA THR A 128 -26.46 11.59 -0.82
C THR A 128 -25.60 10.38 -1.15
N GLY A 129 -24.29 10.45 -0.89
CA GLY A 129 -23.35 9.38 -1.24
C GLY A 129 -21.99 9.57 -0.58
N ILE A 130 -21.22 8.50 -0.47
CA ILE A 130 -19.84 8.52 0.05
C ILE A 130 -18.92 8.06 -1.07
N THR A 131 -18.11 8.98 -1.59
CA THR A 131 -17.16 8.68 -2.68
C THR A 131 -15.84 8.15 -2.14
N SER A 132 -15.34 8.71 -1.04
CA SER A 132 -14.10 8.31 -0.35
C SER A 132 -14.12 8.75 1.12
N GLU A 133 -13.09 8.38 1.89
CA GLU A 133 -12.92 8.80 3.30
C GLU A 133 -12.99 10.33 3.47
N ASN A 134 -12.46 11.07 2.50
CA ASN A 134 -12.35 12.53 2.56
C ASN A 134 -13.36 13.26 1.67
N THR A 135 -14.16 12.55 0.87
CA THR A 135 -15.10 13.17 -0.08
C THR A 135 -16.45 12.50 -0.01
N ILE A 136 -17.46 13.31 0.31
CA ILE A 136 -18.86 12.92 0.42
C ILE A 136 -19.69 13.75 -0.55
N GLU A 137 -20.75 13.17 -1.09
CA GLU A 137 -21.71 13.89 -1.90
C GLU A 137 -22.80 14.44 -1.00
N VAL A 138 -23.01 15.75 -1.07
CA VAL A 138 -24.10 16.45 -0.37
C VAL A 138 -25.00 17.05 -1.44
N ASP A 139 -26.27 16.64 -1.46
CA ASP A 139 -27.27 17.01 -2.47
C ASP A 139 -26.78 16.80 -3.92
N GLY A 140 -26.04 15.71 -4.15
CA GLY A 140 -25.47 15.36 -5.46
C GLY A 140 -24.19 16.12 -5.83
N VAL A 141 -23.66 16.98 -4.96
CA VAL A 141 -22.40 17.70 -5.17
C VAL A 141 -21.29 17.10 -4.30
N PRO A 142 -20.15 16.66 -4.88
CA PRO A 142 -19.04 16.14 -4.10
C PRO A 142 -18.34 17.26 -3.33
N ARG A 143 -18.18 17.07 -2.02
CA ARG A 143 -17.55 18.01 -1.08
C ARG A 143 -16.56 17.31 -0.17
N HIS A 144 -15.55 18.06 0.26
CA HIS A 144 -14.57 17.56 1.22
C HIS A 144 -15.21 17.51 2.62
N VAL A 145 -14.92 16.47 3.39
CA VAL A 145 -15.43 16.28 4.78
C VAL A 145 -15.04 17.37 5.78
N LEU A 146 -14.22 18.35 5.37
CA LEU A 146 -13.83 19.51 6.21
C LEU A 146 -14.71 20.73 5.94
N ASP A 147 -15.43 20.73 4.83
CA ASP A 147 -16.38 21.78 4.44
C ASP A 147 -17.82 21.38 4.79
N VAL A 148 -17.98 20.31 5.58
CA VAL A 148 -19.24 19.73 6.01
C VAL A 148 -19.18 19.46 7.51
N CYS A 149 -20.24 19.81 8.25
CA CYS A 149 -20.39 19.50 9.67
C CYS A 149 -21.75 18.85 9.92
N HIS A 150 -21.87 18.01 10.95
CA HIS A 150 -23.17 17.47 11.34
C HIS A 150 -24.09 18.63 11.77
N LEU A 151 -25.32 18.60 11.28
CA LEU A 151 -26.37 19.46 11.81
C LEU A 151 -26.74 18.87 13.18
N PHE A 152 -26.26 19.48 14.27
CA PHE A 152 -26.73 19.16 15.60
C PHE A 152 -28.19 19.63 15.70
N LEU A 153 -29.12 18.68 15.71
CA LEU A 153 -30.50 18.97 16.05
C LEU A 153 -30.56 19.05 17.58
N ASP A 154 -30.67 20.27 18.10
CA ASP A 154 -30.90 20.47 19.53
C ASP A 154 -32.32 19.98 19.88
N GLY A 155 -32.42 18.78 20.47
CA GLY A 155 -33.55 18.41 21.35
C GLY A 155 -34.41 17.20 20.97
N GLU A 156 -34.53 16.30 21.97
CA GLU A 156 -35.48 15.19 22.20
C GLU A 156 -35.24 13.85 21.46
N SER A 157 -35.14 12.70 22.13
CA SER A 157 -35.66 12.30 23.44
C SER A 157 -34.86 11.12 24.03
N ASP A 158 -34.53 11.24 25.32
CA ASP A 158 -34.31 10.11 26.22
C ASP A 158 -35.46 9.11 26.07
N GLU A 159 -35.18 7.86 25.67
CA GLU A 159 -35.98 6.70 26.07
C GLU A 159 -35.10 5.46 26.30
N LYS A 160 -34.80 5.27 27.59
CA LYS A 160 -34.91 4.02 28.38
C LYS A 160 -34.03 2.83 27.97
N HIS A 161 -32.86 2.73 28.62
CA HIS A 161 -32.38 1.44 29.10
C HIS A 161 -32.75 1.33 30.60
N THR A 162 -33.57 0.34 30.92
CA THR A 162 -33.99 0.01 32.29
C THR A 162 -32.83 -0.67 33.02
N ASP A 163 -32.35 -0.08 34.11
CA ASP A 163 -31.59 -0.81 35.13
C ASP A 163 -32.12 -0.39 36.51
N GLU A 164 -32.57 -1.39 37.27
CA GLU A 164 -32.95 -1.28 38.69
C GLU A 164 -31.72 -0.95 39.56
N PRO A 165 -31.91 -0.31 40.73
CA PRO A 165 -30.87 0.48 41.39
C PRO A 165 -30.08 -0.34 42.42
N ASP A 166 -28.79 -0.04 42.55
CA ASP A 166 -28.04 -0.31 43.79
C ASP A 166 -27.10 0.88 44.12
N ASP A 167 -27.52 1.57 45.18
CA ASP A 167 -26.85 2.40 46.18
C ASP A 167 -25.41 2.97 46.03
N VAL A 168 -25.36 4.25 46.41
CA VAL A 168 -24.29 5.04 47.07
C VAL A 168 -22.96 5.34 46.34
N ILE A 169 -22.69 6.62 46.05
CA ILE A 169 -22.04 7.63 46.93
C ILE A 169 -22.00 8.95 46.14
N ALA A 170 -22.57 10.02 46.74
CA ALA A 170 -22.45 11.38 46.20
C ALA A 170 -21.00 11.86 46.33
N GLN A 171 -20.33 12.11 45.21
CA GLN A 171 -19.12 12.94 45.16
C GLN A 171 -19.38 14.16 44.29
N GLU A 172 -19.25 15.31 44.92
CA GLU A 172 -19.35 16.67 44.41
C GLU A 172 -18.38 16.86 43.23
N VAL A 173 -18.92 16.95 42.01
CA VAL A 173 -18.12 17.25 40.81
C VAL A 173 -17.92 18.76 40.75
N GLN A 174 -16.74 19.21 41.14
CA GLN A 174 -16.30 20.58 40.96
C GLN A 174 -16.17 20.87 39.45
N GLU A 175 -16.99 21.78 38.92
CA GLU A 175 -16.90 22.27 37.54
C GLU A 175 -15.55 23.00 37.34
N VAL A 176 -14.59 22.35 36.70
CA VAL A 176 -13.37 23.01 36.23
C VAL A 176 -13.60 23.49 34.79
N PRO A 177 -13.48 24.80 34.49
CA PRO A 177 -13.64 25.28 33.12
C PRO A 177 -12.55 24.71 32.22
N ARG A 178 -12.95 24.07 31.11
CA ARG A 178 -12.05 23.53 30.07
C ARG A 178 -11.36 24.66 29.29
N ARG A 179 -10.40 25.36 29.91
CA ARG A 179 -9.48 26.26 29.20
C ARG A 179 -8.22 25.47 28.88
N SER A 180 -7.80 25.45 27.61
CA SER A 180 -6.56 24.78 27.23
C SER A 180 -5.35 25.46 27.90
N GLU A 181 -4.71 24.78 28.85
CA GLU A 181 -3.48 25.23 29.52
C GLU A 181 -2.22 25.04 28.66
N ARG A 182 -2.32 25.14 27.33
CA ARG A 182 -1.11 25.17 26.49
C ARG A 182 -0.43 26.51 26.66
N ALA A 183 0.55 26.55 27.56
CA ALA A 183 1.52 27.63 27.61
C ALA A 183 2.15 27.81 26.21
N ARG A 184 1.96 28.99 25.62
CA ARG A 184 2.62 29.33 24.35
C ARG A 184 4.12 29.38 24.62
N ARG A 185 4.90 28.60 23.87
CA ARG A 185 6.35 28.76 23.89
C ARG A 185 6.67 30.19 23.41
N PRO A 186 7.52 30.95 24.12
CA PRO A 186 7.96 32.24 23.63
C PRO A 186 8.70 32.05 22.29
N PRO A 187 8.57 33.02 21.37
CA PRO A 187 9.20 32.93 20.06
C PRO A 187 10.74 32.98 20.20
N ALA A 188 11.43 32.24 19.33
CA ALA A 188 12.86 31.92 19.45
C ALA A 188 13.80 33.14 19.46
N TRP A 189 13.37 34.30 18.96
CA TRP A 189 14.19 35.51 18.92
C TRP A 189 14.34 36.19 20.28
N LEU A 190 13.56 35.78 21.30
CA LEU A 190 13.65 36.37 22.64
C LEU A 190 14.96 36.01 23.35
N SER A 191 15.58 34.86 23.01
CA SER A 191 16.88 34.44 23.57
C SER A 191 18.08 35.21 23.00
N ASP A 192 17.89 35.96 21.92
CA ASP A 192 19.00 36.64 21.23
C ASP A 192 19.33 38.01 21.86
N TYR A 193 18.55 38.46 22.85
CA TYR A 193 18.66 39.80 23.47
C TYR A 193 19.02 39.79 24.97
N GLU A 194 19.31 38.64 25.57
CA GLU A 194 19.83 38.59 26.95
C GLU A 194 21.37 38.69 26.91
N TYR A 195 21.88 39.91 27.16
CA TYR A 195 23.30 40.24 27.31
C TYR A 195 23.73 40.24 28.78
#